data_AF-A0A6H1WWX1-F1
#
_entry.id   AF-A0A6H1WWX1-F1
#
_cell.length_a   1.000
_cell.length_b   1.000
_cell.length_c   1.000
_cell.angle_alpha   90.00
_cell.angle_beta   90.00
_cell.angle_gamma   90.00
#
_symmetry.space_group_name_H-M   'P 1'
#
loop_
_entity.id
_entity.type
_entity.pdbx_description
1 polymer ?
#
loop_
_entity_poly.entity_id
_entity_poly.type
_entity_poly.pdbx_seq_one_letter_code
_entity_poly.pdbx_strand_id
1 'polypeptide(L)'
;MDFFINFGILGIALIILGKSKIRKNNQTQKLNNIKILDKLLCYMESDMLMNINLKYGKLLLITGIIGALFYNILGLLMVFITVLIVTFYLVNLFMSGYKFYINIK
;
A
#
# COMPACT_ATOMS: atom_id res chain seq x y z
N MET A 1 3.76 7.79 -21.03
CA MET A 1 4.92 8.13 -20.17
C MET A 1 4.46 8.57 -18.78
N ASP A 2 3.75 9.70 -18.65
CA ASP A 2 3.36 10.30 -17.36
C ASP A 2 2.58 9.36 -16.43
N PHE A 3 1.67 8.55 -16.99
CA PHE A 3 0.94 7.52 -16.26
C PHE A 3 1.88 6.58 -15.48
N PHE A 4 2.92 6.07 -16.13
CA PHE A 4 3.86 5.12 -15.53
C PHE A 4 4.80 5.79 -14.52
N ILE A 5 5.16 7.05 -14.76
CA ILE A 5 5.94 7.86 -13.82
C ILE A 5 5.12 8.07 -12.53
N ASN A 6 3.85 8.43 -12.64
CA ASN A 6 2.95 8.60 -11.49
C ASN A 6 2.82 7.30 -10.68
N PHE A 7 2.71 6.16 -11.34
CA PHE A 7 2.69 4.86 -10.67
C PHE A 7 4.02 4.49 -10.02
N GLY A 8 5.14 4.88 -10.62
CA GLY A 8 6.46 4.78 -10.00
C GLY A 8 6.56 5.58 -8.71
N ILE A 9 6.09 6.84 -8.72
CA ILE A 9 6.04 7.72 -7.54
C ILE A 9 5.13 7.12 -6.46
N LEU A 10 3.96 6.59 -6.84
CA LEU A 10 3.05 5.90 -5.93
C LEU A 10 3.70 4.64 -5.32
N GLY A 11 4.46 3.90 -6.10
CA GLY A 11 5.27 2.78 -5.62
C GLY A 11 6.29 3.19 -4.56
N ILE A 12 7.00 4.31 -4.78
CA ILE A 12 7.93 4.90 -3.79
C ILE A 12 7.18 5.29 -2.52
N ALA A 13 6.04 5.97 -2.64
CA ALA A 13 5.23 6.38 -1.48
C ALA A 13 4.79 5.18 -0.63
N LEU A 14 4.34 4.09 -1.27
CA LEU A 14 3.99 2.84 -0.57
C LEU A 14 5.19 2.19 0.11
N ILE A 15 6.38 2.23 -0.49
CA ILE A 15 7.61 1.72 0.13
C ILE A 15 7.96 2.57 1.36
N ILE A 16 7.83 3.89 1.29
CA ILE A 16 8.08 4.79 2.42
C ILE A 16 7.07 4.50 3.54
N LEU A 17 5.79 4.38 3.23
CA LEU A 17 4.74 4.00 4.19
C LEU A 17 5.03 2.65 4.86
N GLY A 18 5.44 1.66 4.08
CA GLY A 18 5.79 0.34 4.60
C GLY A 18 7.14 0.29 5.35
N LYS A 19 8.04 1.25 5.15
CA LYS A 19 9.29 1.37 5.94
C LYS A 19 9.14 2.27 7.15
N SER A 20 8.16 3.17 7.15
CA SER A 20 7.81 4.00 8.27
C SER A 20 7.23 3.10 9.36
N LYS A 21 8.11 2.45 10.13
CA LYS A 21 7.76 2.05 11.48
C LYS A 21 7.28 3.32 12.15
N ILE A 22 5.99 3.42 12.42
CA ILE A 22 5.53 4.25 13.53
C ILE A 22 6.19 3.60 14.74
N ARG A 23 7.37 4.12 15.05
CA ARG A 23 8.21 3.73 16.18
C ARG A 23 7.30 3.83 17.37
N LYS A 24 6.78 2.67 17.85
CA LYS A 24 5.95 2.49 19.05
C LYS A 24 6.10 3.70 19.95
N ASN A 25 5.27 4.71 19.72
CA ASN A 25 5.23 5.82 20.63
C ASN A 25 4.20 5.33 21.62
N ASN A 26 4.68 4.90 22.79
CA ASN A 26 3.87 4.54 23.95
C ASN A 26 3.06 5.75 24.48
N GLN A 27 2.62 6.66 23.61
CA GLN A 27 1.94 7.91 23.89
C GLN A 27 0.56 8.03 23.23
N THR A 28 0.13 7.11 22.36
CA THR A 28 -1.26 7.10 21.85
C THR A 28 -2.29 6.57 22.85
N GLN A 29 -1.89 6.31 24.10
CA GLN A 29 -2.76 5.86 25.18
C GLN A 29 -3.79 6.92 25.68
N LYS A 30 -4.08 7.98 24.90
CA LYS A 30 -4.98 9.07 25.29
C LYS A 30 -5.95 9.59 24.21
N LEU A 31 -6.22 8.85 23.13
CA LEU A 31 -7.38 9.13 22.26
C LEU A 31 -8.64 8.41 22.79
N ASN A 32 -8.98 8.70 24.04
CA ASN A 32 -9.95 7.93 24.84
C ASN A 32 -11.43 8.09 24.41
N ASN A 33 -11.74 8.87 23.36
CA ASN A 33 -13.13 9.17 22.98
C ASN A 33 -13.60 8.61 21.63
N ILE A 34 -12.72 8.07 20.76
CA ILE A 34 -13.14 7.56 19.45
C ILE A 34 -12.52 6.18 19.20
N LYS A 35 -13.14 5.14 19.77
CA LYS A 35 -12.71 3.72 19.63
C LYS A 35 -12.49 3.25 18.19
N ILE A 36 -13.12 3.88 17.20
CA ILE A 36 -12.98 3.54 15.77
C ILE A 36 -11.65 4.08 15.21
N LEU A 37 -11.27 5.29 15.59
CA LEU A 37 -10.06 5.93 15.10
C LEU A 37 -8.81 5.21 15.63
N ASP A 38 -8.87 4.78 16.89
CA ASP A 38 -7.79 4.04 17.54
C ASP A 38 -7.59 2.66 16.87
N LYS A 39 -8.68 1.96 16.54
CA LYS A 39 -8.61 0.71 15.75
C LYS A 39 -8.02 0.93 14.35
N LEU A 40 -8.37 2.02 13.68
CA LEU A 40 -7.79 2.35 12.37
C LEU A 40 -6.30 2.65 12.47
N LEU A 41 -5.86 3.38 13.49
CA LEU A 41 -4.44 3.65 13.74
C LEU A 41 -3.68 2.35 14.02
N CYS A 42 -4.21 1.47 14.87
CA CYS A 42 -3.60 0.16 15.11
C CYS A 42 -3.55 -0.71 13.84
N TYR A 43 -4.54 -0.60 12.94
CA TYR A 43 -4.49 -1.30 11.65
C TYR A 43 -3.40 -0.72 10.75
N MET A 44 -3.29 0.61 10.70
CA MET A 44 -2.26 1.31 9.93
C MET A 44 -0.84 0.98 10.41
N GLU A 45 -0.69 0.73 11.70
CA GLU A 45 0.56 0.31 12.34
C GLU A 45 0.83 -1.20 12.25
N SER A 46 -0.10 -1.99 11.71
CA SER A 46 0.03 -3.45 11.71
C SER A 46 1.11 -3.95 10.76
N ASP A 47 1.83 -5.00 11.18
CA ASP A 47 2.83 -5.67 10.35
C ASP A 47 2.22 -6.23 9.04
N MET A 48 0.92 -6.56 9.04
CA MET A 48 0.22 -6.99 7.82
C MET A 48 0.13 -5.88 6.79
N LEU A 49 -0.34 -4.69 7.17
CA LEU A 49 -0.45 -3.57 6.23
C LEU A 49 0.93 -3.11 5.76
N MET A 50 1.92 -3.12 6.66
CA MET A 50 3.31 -2.83 6.34
C MET A 50 3.84 -3.74 5.21
N ASN A 51 3.66 -5.06 5.37
CA ASN A 51 4.10 -6.04 4.39
C ASN A 51 3.37 -5.93 3.04
N ILE A 52 2.07 -5.62 3.07
CA ILE A 52 1.28 -5.37 1.87
C ILE A 52 1.84 -4.13 1.14
N ASN A 53 1.98 -3.00 1.83
CA ASN A 53 2.51 -1.77 1.24
C ASN A 53 3.91 -1.94 0.66
N LEU A 54 4.82 -2.65 1.36
CA LEU A 54 6.16 -2.94 0.84
C LEU A 54 6.15 -3.82 -0.40
N LYS A 55 5.36 -4.90 -0.40
CA LYS A 55 5.29 -5.84 -1.52
C LYS A 55 4.74 -5.17 -2.77
N TYR A 56 3.61 -4.48 -2.64
CA TYR A 56 2.95 -3.84 -3.78
C TYR A 56 3.63 -2.55 -4.21
N GLY A 57 4.26 -1.81 -3.29
CA GLY A 57 5.08 -0.66 -3.62
C GLY A 57 6.26 -1.02 -4.52
N LYS A 58 6.96 -2.13 -4.24
CA LYS A 58 8.04 -2.64 -5.11
C LYS A 58 7.53 -3.04 -6.50
N LEU A 59 6.41 -3.76 -6.57
CA LEU A 59 5.81 -4.18 -7.84
C LEU A 59 5.38 -2.98 -8.70
N LEU A 60 4.76 -1.97 -8.09
CA LEU A 60 4.34 -0.74 -8.76
C LEU A 60 5.53 0.09 -9.23
N LEU A 61 6.61 0.14 -8.45
CA LEU A 61 7.84 0.82 -8.83
C LEU A 61 8.49 0.15 -10.05
N ILE A 62 8.62 -1.18 -10.04
CA ILE A 62 9.20 -1.94 -11.16
C ILE A 62 8.35 -1.77 -12.42
N THR A 63 7.02 -1.89 -12.30
CA THR A 63 6.13 -1.73 -13.45
C THR A 63 6.06 -0.29 -13.95
N GLY A 64 6.19 0.70 -13.09
CA GLY A 64 6.36 2.10 -13.48
C GLY A 64 7.64 2.34 -14.29
N ILE A 65 8.78 1.80 -13.84
CA ILE A 65 10.06 1.94 -14.56
C ILE A 65 10.01 1.23 -15.92
N ILE A 66 9.59 -0.03 -15.95
CA ILE A 66 9.52 -0.83 -17.19
C ILE A 66 8.49 -0.21 -18.15
N GLY A 67 7.34 0.23 -17.63
CA GLY A 67 6.27 0.82 -18.42
C GLY A 67 6.65 2.18 -19.01
N ALA A 68 7.48 2.97 -18.31
CA ALA A 68 8.04 4.20 -18.85
C ALA A 68 9.07 3.91 -19.94
N LEU A 69 10.03 3.00 -19.70
CA LEU A 69 11.11 2.70 -20.65
C LEU A 69 10.63 2.03 -21.95
N PHE A 70 9.67 1.10 -21.84
CA PHE A 70 9.18 0.30 -22.97
C PHE A 70 7.78 0.72 -23.43
N TYR A 71 7.35 1.95 -23.09
CA TYR A 71 6.01 2.47 -23.39
C TYR A 71 5.59 2.27 -24.87
N ASN A 72 6.50 2.57 -25.79
CA ASN A 72 6.22 2.54 -27.23
C ASN A 72 6.00 1.12 -27.79
N ILE A 73 6.46 0.09 -27.09
CA ILE A 73 6.43 -1.30 -27.56
C ILE A 73 5.43 -2.14 -26.75
N LEU A 74 5.40 -1.93 -25.42
CA LEU A 74 4.65 -2.76 -24.47
C LEU A 74 3.64 -1.94 -23.65
N GLY A 75 3.37 -0.68 -24.00
CA GLY A 75 2.58 0.23 -23.17
C GLY A 75 1.22 -0.34 -22.73
N LEU A 76 0.44 -0.91 -23.65
CA LEU A 76 -0.90 -1.43 -23.35
C LEU A 76 -0.85 -2.68 -22.45
N LEU A 77 0.13 -3.57 -22.67
CA LEU A 77 0.41 -4.71 -21.79
C LEU A 77 0.78 -4.23 -20.38
N MET A 78 1.66 -3.24 -20.29
CA MET A 78 2.10 -2.69 -19.01
C MET A 78 0.96 -2.00 -18.26
N VAL A 79 0.05 -1.30 -18.95
CA VAL A 79 -1.18 -0.76 -18.32
C VAL A 79 -2.01 -1.90 -17.73
N PHE A 80 -2.23 -2.98 -18.47
CA PHE A 80 -2.99 -4.13 -17.98
C PHE A 80 -2.35 -4.75 -16.74
N ILE A 81 -1.02 -4.93 -16.74
CA ILE A 81 -0.26 -5.42 -15.58
C ILE A 81 -0.43 -4.47 -14.39
N THR A 82 -0.32 -3.15 -14.60
CA THR A 82 -0.50 -2.16 -13.52
C THR A 82 -1.90 -2.24 -12.93
N VAL A 83 -2.95 -2.34 -13.76
CA VAL A 83 -4.33 -2.51 -13.29
C VAL A 83 -4.46 -3.77 -12.42
N LEU A 84 -3.94 -4.91 -12.89
CA LEU A 84 -3.94 -6.16 -12.12
C LEU A 84 -3.26 -6.01 -10.76
N ILE A 85 -2.06 -5.40 -10.72
CA ILE A 85 -1.33 -5.18 -9.47
C ILE A 85 -2.15 -4.33 -8.50
N VAL A 86 -2.80 -3.26 -8.98
CA VAL A 86 -3.65 -2.40 -8.15
C VAL A 86 -4.88 -3.16 -7.64
N THR A 87 -5.53 -3.98 -8.47
CA THR A 87 -6.67 -4.80 -8.04
C THR A 87 -6.26 -5.77 -6.94
N PHE A 88 -5.14 -6.48 -7.11
CA PHE A 88 -4.63 -7.39 -6.08
C PHE A 88 -4.21 -6.66 -4.79
N TYR A 89 -3.65 -5.45 -4.91
CA TYR A 89 -3.34 -4.60 -3.77
C TYR A 89 -4.60 -4.28 -2.97
N LEU A 90 -5.65 -3.80 -3.64
CA LEU A 90 -6.93 -3.47 -3.00
C LEU A 90 -7.57 -4.67 -2.32
N VAL A 91 -7.64 -5.82 -3.01
CA VAL A 91 -8.19 -7.06 -2.42
C VAL A 91 -7.43 -7.45 -1.14
N ASN A 92 -6.10 -7.40 -1.17
CA ASN A 92 -5.30 -7.74 0.01
C ASN A 92 -5.44 -6.71 1.13
N LEU A 93 -5.60 -5.43 0.81
CA LEU A 93 -5.86 -4.38 1.78
C LEU A 93 -7.22 -4.58 2.45
N PHE A 94 -8.29 -4.82 1.70
CA PHE A 94 -9.62 -5.08 2.26
C PHE A 94 -9.65 -6.38 3.08
N MET A 95 -9.04 -7.47 2.58
CA MET A 95 -9.00 -8.73 3.31
C MET A 95 -8.20 -8.62 4.62
N SER A 96 -7.10 -7.87 4.60
CA SER A 96 -6.31 -7.57 5.79
C SER A 96 -7.09 -6.71 6.79
N GLY A 97 -7.78 -5.66 6.33
CA GLY A 97 -8.63 -4.81 7.16
C GLY A 97 -9.78 -5.58 7.80
N TYR A 98 -10.42 -6.48 7.04
CA TYR A 98 -11.48 -7.35 7.54
C TYR A 98 -10.98 -8.31 8.63
N LYS A 99 -9.84 -8.98 8.40
CA LYS A 99 -9.21 -9.86 9.41
C LYS A 99 -8.89 -9.10 10.70
N PHE A 100 -8.37 -7.88 10.56
CA PHE A 100 -8.05 -7.03 11.70
C PHE A 100 -9.30 -6.60 12.47
N TYR A 101 -10.38 -6.25 11.77
CA TYR A 101 -11.67 -5.89 12.40
C TYR A 101 -12.28 -7.05 13.19
N ILE A 102 -12.25 -8.28 12.64
CA ILE A 102 -12.77 -9.48 13.34
C ILE A 102 -11.93 -9.80 14.58
N ASN A 103 -10.60 -9.78 14.48
CA ASN A 103 -9.73 -10.17 15.60
C ASN A 103 -9.78 -9.21 16.81
N ILE A 104 -10.40 -8.03 16.67
CA ILE A 104 -10.55 -7.04 17.76
C ILE A 104 -11.98 -7.05 18.33
N LYS A 105 -12.90 -7.82 17.75
CA LYS A 105 -14.27 -7.98 18.25
C LYS A 105 -14.34 -9.09 19.29
#